data_AF-A0A2E8J7B0-F1
#
_entry.id   AF-A0A2E8J7B0-F1
#
_cell.length_a   1.000
_cell.length_b   1.000
_cell.length_c   1.000
_cell.angle_alpha   90.00
_cell.angle_beta   90.00
_cell.angle_gamma   90.00
#
_symmetry.space_group_name_H-M   'P 1'
#
loop_
_entity.id
_entity.type
_entity.pdbx_description
1 polymer ?
#
loop_
_entity_poly.entity_id
_entity_poly.type
_entity_poly.pdbx_seq_one_letter_code
_entity_poly.pdbx_strand_id
1 'polypeptide(L)'
;MIKVTYIGMLATNLKQDEEEVEWSEALTDVADLIDSLCERRAEVWSRSLRQKNLLISVNHSMVKADQALSDGDEVILFPPMSGG
;
A
#
# COMPACT_ATOMS: atom_id res chain seq x y z
N MET A 1 2.95 3.13 14.37
CA MET A 1 2.95 3.66 13.00
C MET A 1 3.28 2.52 12.04
N ILE A 2 2.61 2.48 10.89
CA ILE A 2 2.97 1.62 9.75
C ILE A 2 3.68 2.51 8.73
N LYS A 3 4.81 2.05 8.21
CA LYS A 3 5.52 2.74 7.14
C LYS A 3 5.03 2.24 5.80
N VAL A 4 4.58 3.13 4.92
CA VAL A 4 4.07 2.77 3.59
C VAL A 4 4.93 3.41 2.50
N THR A 5 5.56 2.58 1.67
CA THR A 5 6.40 3.04 0.56
C THR A 5 5.74 2.69 -0.78
N TYR A 6 5.67 3.66 -1.68
CA TYR A 6 5.15 3.50 -3.04
C TYR A 6 6.31 3.53 -4.04
N ILE A 7 6.30 2.63 -5.03
CA ILE A 7 7.41 2.54 -5.99
C ILE A 7 6.92 2.73 -7.43
N GLY A 8 7.80 3.28 -8.27
CA GLY A 8 7.64 3.36 -9.72
C GLY A 8 6.47 4.25 -10.13
N MET A 9 5.55 3.69 -10.93
CA MET A 9 4.39 4.46 -11.42
C MET A 9 3.44 4.86 -10.29
N LEU A 10 3.37 4.10 -9.18
CA LEU A 10 2.56 4.50 -8.03
C LEU A 10 3.09 5.79 -7.42
N ALA A 11 4.38 5.84 -7.07
CA ALA A 11 5.00 7.03 -6.53
C ALA A 11 4.79 8.27 -7.42
N THR A 12 4.92 8.09 -8.74
CA THR A 12 4.71 9.14 -9.74
C THR A 12 3.25 9.61 -9.78
N ASN A 13 2.28 8.68 -9.80
CA ASN A 13 0.85 9.00 -9.88
C ASN A 13 0.31 9.62 -8.60
N LEU A 14 0.77 9.11 -7.45
CA LEU A 14 0.37 9.56 -6.13
C LEU A 14 1.12 10.82 -5.71
N LYS A 15 2.23 11.16 -6.41
CA LYS A 15 3.18 12.22 -6.05
C LYS A 15 3.69 12.08 -4.62
N GLN A 16 3.88 10.83 -4.20
CA GLN A 16 4.26 10.46 -2.85
C GLN A 16 5.06 9.17 -2.91
N ASP A 17 6.31 9.22 -2.44
CA ASP A 17 7.21 8.07 -2.43
C ASP A 17 7.03 7.22 -1.16
N GLU A 18 6.71 7.87 -0.04
CA GLU A 18 6.58 7.24 1.27
C GLU A 18 5.68 8.07 2.19
N GLU A 19 4.97 7.41 3.10
CA GLU A 19 4.30 8.05 4.23
C GLU A 19 4.22 7.14 5.45
N GLU A 20 3.93 7.73 6.61
CA GLU A 20 3.59 6.98 7.82
C GLU A 20 2.09 7.03 8.05
N VAL A 21 1.50 5.87 8.28
CA VAL A 21 0.09 5.70 8.61
C VAL A 21 -0.03 5.34 10.08
N GLU A 22 -0.92 6.01 10.80
CA GLU A 22 -1.24 5.63 12.18
C GLU A 22 -1.84 4.22 12.20
N TRP A 23 -1.17 3.31 12.91
CA TRP A 23 -1.70 1.98 13.15
C TRP A 23 -2.89 2.10 14.11
N SER A 24 -3.94 1.31 13.85
CA SER A 24 -5.09 1.21 14.73
C SER A 24 -5.64 -0.20 14.69
N GLU A 25 -6.37 -0.62 15.72
CA GLU A 25 -7.02 -1.96 15.75
C GLU A 25 -8.04 -2.17 14.63
N ALA A 26 -8.46 -1.11 13.94
CA ALA A 26 -9.31 -1.18 12.76
C ALA A 26 -8.54 -1.54 11.47
N LEU A 27 -7.21 -1.38 11.46
CA LEU A 27 -6.35 -1.81 10.35
C LEU A 27 -5.88 -3.23 10.61
N THR A 28 -6.71 -4.21 10.25
CA THR A 28 -6.42 -5.62 10.54
C THR A 28 -5.47 -6.23 9.52
N ASP A 29 -5.60 -5.85 8.25
CA ASP A 29 -4.80 -6.36 7.14
C ASP A 29 -4.40 -5.27 6.13
N VAL A 30 -3.67 -5.67 5.10
CA VAL A 30 -3.23 -4.75 4.04
C VAL A 30 -4.40 -4.23 3.21
N ALA A 31 -5.49 -4.98 3.05
CA ALA A 31 -6.66 -4.54 2.32
C ALA A 31 -7.33 -3.36 3.04
N ASP A 32 -7.49 -3.45 4.36
CA ASP A 32 -7.98 -2.35 5.21
C ASP A 32 -7.09 -1.11 5.11
N LEU A 33 -5.77 -1.29 5.08
CA LEU A 33 -4.82 -0.20 4.88
C LEU A 33 -5.03 0.49 3.52
N ILE A 34 -5.14 -0.29 2.44
CA ILE A 34 -5.37 0.24 1.09
C ILE A 34 -6.72 0.98 1.04
N ASP A 35 -7.78 0.43 1.62
CA ASP A 35 -9.09 1.05 1.64
C ASP A 35 -9.08 2.36 2.44
N SER A 36 -8.44 2.38 3.61
CA SER A 36 -8.25 3.61 4.41
C SER A 36 -7.48 4.70 3.63
N LEU A 37 -6.41 4.32 2.91
CA LEU A 37 -5.67 5.22 2.04
C LEU A 37 -6.54 5.74 0.88
N CYS A 38 -7.39 4.89 0.30
CA CYS A 38 -8.28 5.27 -0.79
C CYS A 38 -9.43 6.19 -0.34
N GLU A 39 -9.99 5.96 0.85
CA GLU A 39 -11.09 6.78 1.40
C GLU A 39 -10.63 8.18 1.82
N ARG A 40 -9.42 8.28 2.39
CA ARG A 40 -8.88 9.57 2.88
C ARG A 40 -8.32 10.44 1.77
N ARG A 41 -8.15 9.93 0.54
CA ARG A 41 -7.40 10.58 -0.55
C ARG A 41 -8.21 10.70 -1.82
N ALA A 42 -7.66 11.45 -2.79
CA ALA A 42 -8.31 11.69 -4.07
C ALA A 42 -8.47 10.41 -4.91
N GLU A 43 -9.39 10.44 -5.88
CA GLU A 43 -9.73 9.29 -6.75
C GLU A 43 -8.53 8.61 -7.44
N VAL A 44 -7.43 9.35 -7.67
CA VAL A 44 -6.18 8.83 -8.22
C VAL A 44 -5.57 7.69 -7.37
N TRP A 45 -5.78 7.72 -6.06
CA TRP A 45 -5.33 6.70 -5.12
C TRP A 45 -6.06 5.39 -5.35
N SER A 46 -7.39 5.45 -5.36
CA SER A 46 -8.25 4.31 -5.69
C SER A 46 -7.88 3.70 -7.04
N ARG A 47 -7.67 4.52 -8.06
CA ARG A 47 -7.31 4.06 -9.41
C ARG A 47 -5.93 3.39 -9.47
N SER A 48 -4.98 3.85 -8.65
CA SER A 48 -3.61 3.34 -8.63
C SER A 48 -3.48 2.08 -7.76
N LEU A 49 -4.16 2.04 -6.61
CA LEU A 49 -4.04 0.96 -5.62
C LEU A 49 -5.04 -0.19 -5.85
N ARG A 50 -6.22 0.05 -6.43
CA ARG A 50 -7.19 -1.03 -6.71
C ARG A 50 -6.91 -1.79 -8.02
N GLN A 51 -5.65 -1.84 -8.44
CA GLN A 51 -5.24 -2.61 -9.60
C GLN A 51 -5.19 -4.11 -9.25
N LYS A 52 -5.74 -4.95 -10.12
CA LYS A 52 -5.82 -6.42 -9.88
C LYS A 52 -4.47 -7.10 -9.64
N ASN A 53 -3.39 -6.51 -10.14
CA ASN A 53 -2.03 -7.08 -10.08
C ASN A 53 -1.08 -6.23 -9.24
N LEU A 54 -1.61 -5.43 -8.30
CA LEU A 54 -0.78 -4.70 -7.35
C LEU A 54 0.09 -5.70 -6.56
N LEU A 55 1.38 -5.43 -6.49
CA LEU A 55 2.32 -6.22 -5.70
C LEU A 55 2.51 -5.57 -4.35
N ILE A 56 2.50 -6.41 -3.31
CA ILE A 56 2.53 -6.00 -1.91
C ILE A 56 3.67 -6.77 -1.23
N SER A 57 4.52 -6.04 -0.52
CA SER A 57 5.50 -6.61 0.38
C SER A 57 5.30 -6.07 1.79
N VAL A 58 5.28 -6.94 2.78
CA VAL A 58 5.28 -6.56 4.20
C VAL A 58 6.59 -7.09 4.81
N ASN A 59 7.37 -6.24 5.45
CA ASN A 59 8.67 -6.58 6.04
C ASN A 59 9.58 -7.36 5.07
N HIS A 60 9.73 -6.83 3.85
CA HIS A 60 10.52 -7.42 2.75
C HIS A 60 10.03 -8.80 2.23
N SER A 61 8.83 -9.23 2.61
CA SER A 61 8.23 -10.49 2.15
C SER A 61 7.02 -10.24 1.26
N MET A 62 6.97 -10.89 0.10
CA MET A 62 5.82 -10.82 -0.80
C MET A 62 4.59 -11.46 -0.17
N VAL A 63 3.53 -10.67 -0.02
CA VAL A 63 2.29 -11.10 0.61
C VAL A 63 1.08 -10.72 -0.24
N LYS A 64 -0.08 -11.21 0.16
CA LYS A 64 -1.37 -10.83 -0.40
C LYS A 64 -2.01 -9.74 0.45
N ALA A 65 -3.10 -9.17 -0.06
CA ALA A 65 -3.82 -8.10 0.63
C ALA A 65 -4.48 -8.54 1.95
N ASP A 66 -4.71 -9.84 2.14
CA ASP A 66 -5.24 -10.45 3.37
C ASP A 66 -4.18 -10.67 4.46
N GLN A 67 -2.94 -10.22 4.25
CA GLN A 67 -1.89 -10.29 5.25
C GLN A 67 -2.20 -9.38 6.42
N ALA A 68 -2.25 -9.95 7.63
CA ALA A 68 -2.41 -9.18 8.86
C ALA A 68 -1.25 -8.20 9.07
N LEU A 69 -1.59 -7.00 9.51
CA LEU A 69 -0.64 -5.92 9.80
C LEU A 69 -0.50 -5.70 11.30
N SER A 70 0.71 -5.34 11.71
CA SER A 70 1.07 -5.01 13.08
C SER A 70 1.66 -3.60 13.16
N ASP A 71 1.65 -3.06 14.37
CA ASP A 71 2.30 -1.79 14.64
C ASP A 71 3.82 -1.89 14.36
N GLY A 72 4.36 -0.94 13.59
CA GLY A 72 5.76 -0.92 13.18
C GLY A 72 6.07 -1.66 11.87
N ASP A 73 5.07 -2.26 11.21
CA ASP A 73 5.29 -2.95 9.93
C ASP A 73 5.69 -1.98 8.80
N GLU A 74 6.53 -2.48 7.91
CA GLU A 74 6.89 -1.80 6.66
C GLU A 74 6.14 -2.42 5.48
N VAL A 75 5.27 -1.64 4.85
CA VAL A 75 4.46 -2.03 3.70
C VAL A 75 4.99 -1.35 2.45
N ILE A 76 5.30 -2.12 1.42
CA ILE A 76 5.77 -1.63 0.13
C ILE A 76 4.74 -2.01 -0.93
N LEU A 77 4.21 -0.99 -1.61
CA LEU A 77 3.25 -1.13 -2.70
C LEU A 77 3.93 -0.76 -4.02
N PHE A 78 3.86 -1.66 -4.98
CA PHE A 78 4.47 -1.44 -6.28
C PHE A 78 3.62 -2.04 -7.40
N PRO A 79 3.59 -1.38 -8.58
CA PRO A 79 2.85 -1.90 -9.70
C PRO A 79 3.46 -3.24 -10.15
N PRO A 80 2.69 -4.09 -10.87
CA PRO A 80 3.28 -5.28 -11.48
C PRO A 80 4.47 -4.84 -12.33
N MET A 81 5.61 -5.51 -12.16
CA MET A 81 6.78 -5.25 -12.96
C MET A 81 6.38 -5.44 -14.43
N SER A 82 6.35 -4.34 -15.19
CA SER A 82 6.28 -4.38 -16.64
C SER A 82 7.60 -4.97 -17.12
N GLY A 83 7.70 -6.30 -17.12
CA GLY A 83 8.79 -6.99 -17.79
C GLY A 83 8.75 -6.60 -19.26
N GLY A 84 9.87 -6.06 -19.75
CA GLY A 84 10.25 -6.26 -21.15
C GLY A 84 10.59 -7.73 -21.39
#